data_AF-A0A0F9CWQ4-F1
#
_entry.id   AF-A0A0F9CWQ4-F1
#
_cell.length_a   1.000
_cell.length_b   1.000
_cell.length_c   1.000
_cell.angle_alpha   90.00
_cell.angle_beta   90.00
_cell.angle_gamma   90.00
#
_symmetry.space_group_name_H-M   'P 1'
#
loop_
_entity.id
_entity.type
_entity.pdbx_description
1 polymer ?
#
loop_
_entity_poly.entity_id
_entity_poly.type
_entity_poly.pdbx_seq_one_letter_code
_entity_poly.pdbx_strand_id
1 'polypeptide(L)'
;MPSPQSKLTDEQKIEIVTRHDLGETQTALPKEFKVGATTISKVVKKAGNKGAIRGPRTTATPGTSMIEFAKRCRSILWRLDGKEKGTYNKWQIRVDELKRDSSYTQQQAIVQAAKDFPALKRLFREYDTGEFDPNPDSHPDIHRWGKPAPMEGIENEKKDLSFRENLSWAIETAGRFLRTMETPISCPNDEAYFLYRQACEQPKEFLGKFTQVEARTDDGSEEARLAKKSGKRSIDEIEEMLATLGECEKTENATP
;
A
#
# COMPACT_ATOMS: atom_id res chain seq x y z
N MET A 1 -27.15 -25.00 38.48
CA MET A 1 -27.20 -24.57 37.06
C MET A 1 -26.46 -23.25 36.95
N PRO A 2 -25.30 -23.17 36.28
CA PRO A 2 -24.61 -21.89 36.07
C PRO A 2 -25.50 -20.97 35.21
N SER A 3 -25.71 -19.75 35.68
CA SER A 3 -26.48 -18.71 34.99
C SER A 3 -25.84 -18.38 33.63
N PRO A 4 -26.62 -18.14 32.55
CA PRO A 4 -26.06 -17.76 31.26
C PRO A 4 -25.21 -16.49 31.39
N GLN A 5 -23.93 -16.59 31.03
CA GLN A 5 -23.02 -15.44 31.03
C GLN A 5 -23.54 -14.37 30.06
N SER A 6 -23.68 -13.13 30.56
CA SER A 6 -24.07 -11.98 29.74
C SER A 6 -23.04 -11.75 28.63
N LYS A 7 -23.53 -11.45 27.42
CA LYS A 7 -22.67 -11.10 26.29
C LYS A 7 -22.00 -9.75 26.60
N LEU A 8 -20.72 -9.61 26.24
CA LEU A 8 -20.00 -8.34 26.34
C LEU A 8 -20.71 -7.24 25.53
N THR A 9 -20.95 -6.10 26.17
CA THR A 9 -21.45 -4.90 25.51
C THR A 9 -20.38 -4.33 24.57
N ASP A 10 -20.76 -3.45 23.65
CA ASP A 10 -19.79 -2.83 22.75
C ASP A 10 -18.87 -1.85 23.48
N GLU A 11 -19.36 -1.15 24.49
CA GLU A 11 -18.56 -0.32 25.40
C GLU A 11 -17.46 -1.13 26.10
N GLN A 12 -17.81 -2.32 26.62
CA GLN A 12 -16.83 -3.21 27.26
C GLN A 12 -15.77 -3.69 26.26
N LYS A 13 -16.14 -3.95 25.00
CA LYS A 13 -15.17 -4.34 23.97
C LYS A 13 -14.20 -3.20 23.64
N ILE A 14 -14.69 -1.96 23.59
CA ILE A 14 -13.85 -0.78 23.37
C ILE A 14 -12.86 -0.63 24.52
N GLU A 15 -13.35 -0.68 25.76
CA GLU A 15 -12.50 -0.56 26.96
C GLU A 15 -11.42 -1.64 27.04
N ILE A 16 -11.76 -2.90 26.74
CA ILE A 16 -10.80 -4.02 26.68
C ILE A 16 -9.66 -3.73 25.69
N VAL A 17 -9.98 -3.15 24.54
CA VAL A 17 -8.99 -2.83 23.50
C VAL A 17 -8.12 -1.66 23.95
N THR A 18 -8.72 -0.58 24.48
CA THR A 18 -8.00 0.59 24.99
C THR A 18 -6.97 0.19 26.04
N ARG A 19 -7.34 -0.64 27.03
CA ARG A 19 -6.43 -1.08 28.08
C ARG A 19 -5.32 -1.99 27.59
N HIS A 20 -5.63 -2.88 26.64
CA HIS A 20 -4.61 -3.69 25.99
C HIS A 20 -3.59 -2.81 25.24
N ASP A 21 -4.05 -1.77 24.54
CA ASP A 21 -3.19 -0.84 23.81
C ASP A 21 -2.34 0.04 24.76
N LEU A 22 -2.80 0.26 25.99
CA LEU A 22 -2.03 0.87 27.08
C LEU A 22 -1.02 -0.11 27.74
N GLY A 23 -0.93 -1.35 27.26
CA GLY A 23 0.06 -2.33 27.68
C GLY A 23 -0.41 -3.31 28.77
N GLU A 24 -1.70 -3.31 29.12
CA GLU A 24 -2.22 -4.33 30.04
C GLU A 24 -2.19 -5.73 29.40
N THR A 25 -1.73 -6.71 30.17
CA THR A 25 -1.62 -8.09 29.69
C THR A 25 -3.00 -8.74 29.52
N GLN A 26 -3.16 -9.55 28.45
CA GLN A 26 -4.40 -10.30 28.20
C GLN A 26 -4.76 -11.29 29.32
N THR A 27 -3.84 -11.57 30.24
CA THR A 27 -4.05 -12.40 31.44
C THR A 27 -4.70 -11.64 32.60
N ALA A 28 -4.60 -10.30 32.64
CA ALA A 28 -5.18 -9.47 33.70
C ALA A 28 -6.66 -9.12 33.43
N LEU A 29 -6.98 -8.75 32.19
CA LEU A 29 -8.32 -8.34 31.73
C LEU A 29 -9.46 -9.35 32.01
N PRO A 30 -9.28 -10.69 31.90
CA PRO A 30 -10.36 -11.66 32.13
C PRO A 30 -10.99 -11.55 33.52
N LYS A 31 -10.19 -11.23 34.54
CA LYS A 31 -10.65 -11.13 35.93
C LYS A 31 -11.57 -9.93 36.15
N GLU A 32 -11.24 -8.81 35.52
CA GLU A 32 -11.98 -7.55 35.68
C GLU A 32 -13.30 -7.56 34.92
N PHE A 33 -13.29 -8.04 33.68
CA PHE A 33 -14.49 -8.11 32.85
C PHE A 33 -15.35 -9.36 33.09
N LYS A 34 -14.92 -10.26 34.00
CA LYS A 34 -15.59 -11.53 34.33
C LYS A 34 -15.89 -12.39 33.09
N VAL A 35 -14.96 -12.41 32.13
CA VAL A 35 -15.05 -13.19 30.90
C VAL A 35 -13.86 -14.12 30.75
N GLY A 36 -14.00 -15.20 29.98
CA GLY A 36 -12.89 -16.10 29.69
C GLY A 36 -11.78 -15.43 28.87
N ALA A 37 -10.52 -15.84 29.08
CA ALA A 37 -9.35 -15.33 28.37
C ALA A 37 -9.47 -15.46 26.84
N THR A 38 -10.12 -16.53 26.36
CA THR A 38 -10.40 -16.74 24.94
C THR A 38 -11.29 -15.66 24.34
N THR A 39 -12.20 -15.08 25.13
CA THR A 39 -13.08 -14.00 24.69
C THR A 39 -12.30 -12.69 24.55
N ILE A 40 -11.45 -12.37 25.53
CA ILE A 40 -10.53 -11.21 25.45
C ILE A 40 -9.65 -11.31 24.20
N SER A 41 -9.00 -12.45 23.99
CA SER A 41 -8.15 -12.69 22.83
C SER A 41 -8.90 -12.50 21.50
N LYS A 42 -10.15 -12.97 21.41
CA LYS A 42 -11.01 -12.76 20.22
C LYS A 42 -11.36 -11.28 20.01
N VAL A 43 -11.67 -10.54 21.07
CA VAL A 43 -12.00 -9.11 21.00
C VAL A 43 -10.78 -8.31 20.52
N VAL A 44 -9.62 -8.50 21.14
CA VAL A 44 -8.36 -7.84 20.77
C VAL A 44 -7.97 -8.18 19.33
N LYS A 45 -8.01 -9.47 18.94
CA LYS A 45 -7.72 -9.90 17.56
C LYS A 45 -8.70 -9.32 16.54
N LYS A 46 -9.98 -9.18 16.90
CA LYS A 46 -11.00 -8.60 16.01
C LYS A 46 -10.82 -7.08 15.86
N ALA A 47 -10.39 -6.38 16.92
CA ALA A 47 -10.12 -4.95 16.89
C ALA A 47 -8.85 -4.63 16.08
N GLY A 48 -7.75 -5.36 16.29
CA GLY A 48 -6.53 -5.21 15.50
C GLY A 48 -6.73 -5.53 14.00
N ASN A 49 -7.70 -6.40 13.67
CA ASN A 49 -8.08 -6.67 12.28
C ASN A 49 -9.06 -5.65 11.67
N LYS A 50 -9.70 -4.80 12.47
CA LYS A 50 -10.68 -3.81 12.01
C LYS A 50 -10.08 -2.42 11.77
N GLY A 51 -9.00 -2.07 12.48
CA GLY A 51 -8.29 -0.78 12.30
C GLY A 51 -7.21 -0.80 11.22
N ALA A 52 -6.65 -1.96 10.90
CA ALA A 52 -5.83 -2.12 9.71
C ALA A 52 -6.75 -2.22 8.49
N ILE A 53 -7.10 -1.08 7.89
CA ILE A 53 -7.23 -1.01 6.44
C ILE A 53 -5.93 -1.63 5.94
N ARG A 54 -6.00 -2.89 5.51
CA ARG A 54 -4.82 -3.64 5.05
C ARG A 54 -4.28 -2.87 3.85
N GLY A 55 -3.31 -1.99 4.11
CA GLY A 55 -2.30 -1.67 3.12
C GLY A 55 -1.71 -2.98 2.60
N PRO A 56 -1.21 -3.01 1.36
CA PRO A 56 -0.57 -4.19 0.81
C PRO A 56 0.49 -4.66 1.81
N ARG A 57 0.40 -5.91 2.28
CA ARG A 57 1.48 -6.50 3.08
C ARG A 57 2.68 -6.67 2.14
N THR A 58 3.65 -5.78 2.23
CA THR A 58 4.83 -5.73 1.36
C THR A 58 5.93 -6.73 1.74
N THR A 59 5.73 -7.61 2.73
CA THR A 59 6.75 -8.59 3.17
C THR A 59 6.41 -10.04 2.82
N ALA A 60 5.60 -10.26 1.78
CA ALA A 60 5.36 -11.61 1.25
C ALA A 60 6.52 -12.00 0.33
N THR A 61 7.19 -13.12 0.65
CA THR A 61 8.11 -13.81 -0.29
C THR A 61 7.45 -13.96 -1.68
N PRO A 62 8.19 -13.86 -2.80
CA PRO A 62 7.62 -13.81 -4.16
C PRO A 62 6.61 -14.91 -4.47
N GLY A 63 6.87 -16.15 -4.03
CA GLY A 63 5.94 -17.27 -4.20
C GLY A 63 4.62 -17.12 -3.43
N THR A 64 4.65 -16.49 -2.25
CA THR A 64 3.44 -16.19 -1.45
C THR A 64 2.66 -15.02 -2.06
N SER A 65 3.36 -14.04 -2.64
CA SER A 65 2.77 -12.91 -3.36
C SER A 65 1.89 -13.39 -4.53
N MET A 66 2.38 -14.31 -5.37
CA MET A 66 1.61 -14.79 -6.51
C MET A 66 0.38 -15.64 -6.15
N ILE A 67 0.45 -16.40 -5.06
CA ILE A 67 -0.71 -17.16 -4.58
C ILE A 67 -1.83 -16.18 -4.14
N GLU A 68 -1.47 -15.10 -3.46
CA GLU A 68 -2.42 -14.07 -3.05
C GLU A 68 -2.95 -13.25 -4.24
N PHE A 69 -2.10 -12.92 -5.22
CA PHE A 69 -2.52 -12.30 -6.48
C PHE A 69 -3.60 -13.16 -7.16
N ALA A 70 -3.33 -14.45 -7.39
CA ALA A 70 -4.29 -15.36 -8.02
C ALA A 70 -5.59 -15.51 -7.22
N LYS A 71 -5.54 -15.55 -5.88
CA LYS A 71 -6.75 -15.53 -5.04
C LYS A 71 -7.54 -14.24 -5.19
N ARG A 72 -6.87 -13.09 -5.25
CA ARG A 72 -7.49 -11.79 -5.45
C ARG A 72 -8.13 -11.65 -6.82
N CYS A 73 -7.48 -12.09 -7.90
CA CYS A 73 -8.07 -12.13 -9.25
C CYS A 73 -9.40 -12.88 -9.22
N ARG A 74 -9.39 -14.12 -8.69
CA ARG A 74 -10.60 -14.95 -8.57
C ARG A 74 -11.68 -14.26 -7.76
N SER A 75 -11.32 -13.67 -6.61
CA SER A 75 -12.29 -12.97 -5.75
C SER A 75 -12.89 -11.74 -6.42
N ILE A 76 -12.14 -10.96 -7.19
CA ILE A 76 -12.65 -9.76 -7.87
C ILE A 76 -13.60 -10.17 -8.99
N LEU A 77 -13.19 -11.10 -9.86
CA LEU A 77 -14.03 -11.58 -10.96
C LEU A 77 -15.32 -12.22 -10.45
N TRP A 78 -15.24 -13.03 -9.38
CA TRP A 78 -16.42 -13.64 -8.79
C TRP A 78 -17.42 -12.60 -8.25
N ARG A 79 -16.92 -11.53 -7.63
CA ARG A 79 -17.79 -10.45 -7.13
C ARG A 79 -18.45 -9.65 -8.25
N LEU A 80 -17.78 -9.54 -9.40
CA LEU A 80 -18.30 -8.82 -10.57
C LEU A 80 -19.56 -9.50 -11.12
N ASP A 81 -19.52 -10.82 -11.27
CA ASP A 81 -20.60 -11.59 -11.91
C ASP A 81 -21.59 -12.20 -10.91
N GLY A 82 -21.27 -12.22 -9.62
CA GLY A 82 -22.07 -12.87 -8.59
C GLY A 82 -22.20 -14.39 -8.79
N LYS A 83 -23.43 -14.88 -9.01
CA LYS A 83 -23.70 -16.33 -9.13
C LYS A 83 -23.37 -16.90 -10.51
N GLU A 84 -23.42 -16.09 -11.56
CA GLU A 84 -23.28 -16.55 -12.94
C GLU A 84 -21.82 -16.82 -13.33
N LYS A 85 -20.86 -16.11 -12.70
CA LYS A 85 -19.41 -16.32 -12.86
C LYS A 85 -18.91 -16.29 -14.31
N GLY A 86 -19.59 -15.59 -15.21
CA GLY A 86 -19.25 -15.57 -16.64
C GLY A 86 -17.83 -15.08 -16.91
N THR A 87 -17.44 -13.95 -16.33
CA THR A 87 -16.11 -13.35 -16.44
C THR A 87 -15.05 -14.20 -15.74
N TYR A 88 -15.34 -14.75 -14.55
CA TYR A 88 -14.45 -15.71 -13.88
C TYR A 88 -14.16 -16.94 -14.76
N ASN A 89 -15.20 -17.53 -15.37
CA ASN A 89 -15.07 -18.70 -16.23
C ASN A 89 -14.27 -18.38 -17.50
N LYS A 90 -14.51 -17.21 -18.12
CA LYS A 90 -13.72 -16.73 -19.27
C LYS A 90 -12.24 -16.59 -18.91
N TRP A 91 -11.94 -16.00 -17.75
CA TRP A 91 -10.56 -15.88 -17.28
C TRP A 91 -9.92 -17.24 -17.02
N GLN A 92 -10.65 -18.19 -16.41
CA GLN A 92 -10.14 -19.53 -16.16
C GLN A 92 -9.84 -20.29 -17.46
N ILE A 93 -10.74 -20.22 -18.45
CA ILE A 93 -10.52 -20.79 -19.79
C ILE A 93 -9.26 -20.20 -20.41
N ARG A 94 -9.08 -18.88 -20.32
CA ARG A 94 -7.89 -18.18 -20.85
C ARG A 94 -6.60 -18.65 -20.18
N VAL A 95 -6.60 -18.85 -18.86
CA VAL A 95 -5.46 -19.41 -18.12
C VAL A 95 -5.15 -20.83 -18.61
N ASP A 96 -6.17 -21.66 -18.81
CA ASP A 96 -5.99 -23.05 -19.24
C ASP A 96 -5.50 -23.14 -20.70
N GLU A 97 -5.96 -22.26 -21.58
CA GLU A 97 -5.46 -22.13 -22.97
C GLU A 97 -3.97 -21.78 -22.99
N LEU A 98 -3.57 -20.71 -22.29
CA LEU A 98 -2.17 -20.27 -22.22
C LEU A 98 -1.25 -21.35 -21.64
N LYS A 99 -1.76 -22.16 -20.71
CA LYS A 99 -1.03 -23.29 -20.14
C LYS A 99 -0.85 -24.44 -21.13
N ARG A 100 -1.84 -24.70 -22.00
CA ARG A 100 -1.76 -25.77 -23.02
C ARG A 100 -0.75 -25.46 -24.10
N ASP A 101 -0.57 -24.19 -24.43
CA ASP A 101 0.40 -23.73 -25.44
C ASP A 101 1.87 -23.95 -25.02
N SER A 102 2.13 -24.65 -23.89
CA SER A 102 3.44 -25.16 -23.42
C SER A 102 4.51 -24.11 -23.12
N SER A 103 4.25 -22.85 -23.45
CA SER A 103 5.18 -21.72 -23.37
C SER A 103 5.07 -20.94 -22.06
N TYR A 104 3.99 -21.15 -21.30
CA TYR A 104 3.72 -20.42 -20.06
C TYR A 104 3.70 -21.36 -18.86
N THR A 105 4.41 -20.98 -17.80
CA THR A 105 4.19 -21.56 -16.47
C THR A 105 2.79 -21.20 -15.97
N GLN A 106 2.28 -21.92 -14.96
CA GLN A 106 0.98 -21.63 -14.34
C GLN A 106 0.89 -20.17 -13.86
N GLN A 107 1.98 -19.61 -13.31
CA GLN A 107 2.03 -18.25 -12.81
C GLN A 107 2.02 -17.24 -13.95
N GLN A 108 2.80 -17.48 -15.01
CA GLN A 108 2.82 -16.62 -16.19
C GLN A 108 1.47 -16.62 -16.92
N ALA A 109 0.81 -17.78 -17.04
CA ALA A 109 -0.53 -17.88 -17.63
C ALA A 109 -1.57 -17.09 -16.82
N ILE A 110 -1.47 -17.09 -15.48
CA ILE A 110 -2.35 -16.29 -14.60
C ILE A 110 -2.15 -14.79 -14.81
N VAL A 111 -0.90 -14.33 -14.84
CA VAL A 111 -0.56 -12.92 -15.06
C VAL A 111 -1.05 -12.48 -16.43
N GLN A 112 -0.70 -13.23 -17.49
CA GLN A 112 -1.06 -12.90 -18.87
C GLN A 112 -2.57 -12.96 -19.11
N ALA A 113 -3.29 -13.93 -18.53
CA ALA A 113 -4.75 -13.94 -18.62
C ALA A 113 -5.38 -12.78 -17.84
N ALA A 114 -4.81 -12.36 -16.70
CA ALA A 114 -5.37 -11.26 -15.90
C ALA A 114 -5.28 -9.90 -16.61
N LYS A 115 -4.32 -9.74 -17.52
CA LYS A 115 -4.13 -8.55 -18.36
C LYS A 115 -5.35 -8.23 -19.24
N ASP A 116 -6.01 -9.28 -19.76
CA ASP A 116 -7.18 -9.18 -20.64
C ASP A 116 -8.44 -8.62 -19.93
N PHE A 117 -8.41 -8.45 -18.59
CA PHE A 117 -9.58 -8.07 -17.78
C PHE A 117 -9.36 -6.71 -17.11
N PRO A 118 -10.07 -5.64 -17.54
CA PRO A 118 -9.92 -4.29 -16.99
C PRO A 118 -10.12 -4.20 -15.47
N ALA A 119 -11.03 -5.00 -14.90
CA ALA A 119 -11.31 -5.05 -13.47
C ALA A 119 -10.09 -5.50 -12.63
N LEU A 120 -9.12 -6.17 -13.24
CA LEU A 120 -7.93 -6.68 -12.56
C LEU A 120 -6.72 -5.75 -12.67
N LYS A 121 -6.76 -4.70 -13.52
CA LYS A 121 -5.65 -3.75 -13.71
C LYS A 121 -5.13 -3.16 -12.41
N ARG A 122 -6.03 -2.88 -11.46
CA ARG A 122 -5.67 -2.37 -10.13
C ARG A 122 -4.76 -3.33 -9.35
N LEU A 123 -4.93 -4.65 -9.50
CA LEU A 123 -4.10 -5.62 -8.77
C LEU A 123 -2.64 -5.57 -9.19
N PHE A 124 -2.34 -5.23 -10.44
CA PHE A 124 -0.96 -5.10 -10.89
C PHE A 124 -0.22 -3.92 -10.23
N ARG A 125 -0.96 -2.94 -9.68
CA ARG A 125 -0.40 -1.88 -8.83
C ARG A 125 -0.22 -2.30 -7.38
N GLU A 126 -0.81 -3.41 -6.96
CA GLU A 126 -0.75 -3.91 -5.58
C GLU A 126 0.27 -5.04 -5.41
N TYR A 127 0.65 -5.72 -6.50
CA TYR A 127 1.52 -6.90 -6.48
C TYR A 127 2.63 -6.76 -7.52
N ASP A 128 3.87 -7.06 -7.13
CA ASP A 128 4.96 -7.26 -8.07
C ASP A 128 4.75 -8.57 -8.83
N THR A 129 4.47 -8.44 -10.13
CA THR A 129 4.26 -9.55 -11.06
C THR A 129 5.35 -9.61 -12.13
N GLY A 130 6.37 -8.74 -12.05
CA GLY A 130 7.36 -8.57 -13.11
C GLY A 130 8.17 -9.83 -13.41
N GLU A 131 8.49 -10.63 -12.38
CA GLU A 131 9.20 -11.91 -12.53
C GLU A 131 8.38 -12.95 -13.33
N PHE A 132 7.05 -12.84 -13.28
CA PHE A 132 6.12 -13.79 -13.89
C PHE A 132 5.47 -13.25 -15.15
N ASP A 133 5.91 -12.09 -15.63
CA ASP A 133 5.39 -11.48 -16.85
C ASP A 133 6.38 -11.65 -18.01
N PRO A 134 6.11 -12.56 -18.97
CA PRO A 134 6.99 -12.76 -20.11
C PRO A 134 6.94 -11.62 -21.13
N ASN A 135 5.92 -10.74 -21.07
CA ASN A 135 5.82 -9.56 -21.94
C ASN A 135 5.29 -8.35 -21.15
N PRO A 136 6.13 -7.74 -20.30
CA PRO A 136 5.73 -6.65 -19.42
C PRO A 136 5.24 -5.40 -20.17
N ASP A 137 5.75 -5.17 -21.38
CA ASP A 137 5.43 -3.96 -22.15
C ASP A 137 4.15 -4.12 -23.00
N SER A 138 3.51 -5.30 -22.96
CA SER A 138 2.31 -5.56 -23.74
C SER A 138 1.14 -4.65 -23.36
N HIS A 139 1.10 -4.13 -22.13
CA HIS A 139 -0.02 -3.35 -21.59
C HIS A 139 0.46 -2.09 -20.87
N PRO A 140 0.28 -0.89 -21.47
CA PRO A 140 0.83 0.35 -20.93
C PRO A 140 0.25 0.75 -19.56
N ASP A 141 -0.93 0.24 -19.20
CA ASP A 141 -1.59 0.54 -17.92
C ASP A 141 -1.07 -0.29 -16.73
N ILE A 142 -0.24 -1.30 -17.01
CA ILE A 142 0.28 -2.24 -16.02
C ILE A 142 1.66 -1.73 -15.59
N HIS A 143 1.66 -0.86 -14.57
CA HIS A 143 2.88 -0.27 -14.03
C HIS A 143 3.75 -1.38 -13.43
N ARG A 144 5.03 -1.46 -13.84
CA ARG A 144 6.00 -2.34 -13.16
C ARG A 144 6.13 -1.86 -11.72
N TRP A 145 5.72 -2.69 -10.77
CA TRP A 145 5.95 -2.43 -9.36
C TRP A 145 7.47 -2.36 -9.10
N GLY A 146 7.93 -1.39 -8.32
CA GLY A 146 9.33 -1.30 -7.90
C GLY A 146 10.34 -0.75 -8.92
N LYS A 147 9.98 -0.56 -10.19
CA LYS A 147 10.77 0.28 -11.09
C LYS A 147 10.07 1.63 -11.21
N PRO A 148 10.69 2.75 -10.77
CA PRO A 148 10.15 4.07 -11.11
C PRO A 148 9.90 4.06 -12.62
N ALA A 149 8.75 4.58 -13.07
CA ALA A 149 8.60 4.81 -14.51
C ALA A 149 9.87 5.55 -14.94
N PRO A 150 10.59 5.09 -15.96
CA PRO A 150 11.69 5.88 -16.47
C PRO A 150 11.14 7.28 -16.70
N MET A 151 11.86 8.30 -16.26
CA MET A 151 11.50 9.72 -16.46
C MET A 151 11.62 10.06 -17.95
N GLU A 152 10.88 9.36 -18.81
CA GLU A 152 10.92 9.55 -20.24
C GLU A 152 10.35 10.93 -20.56
N GLY A 153 11.27 11.86 -20.81
CA GLY A 153 10.97 13.21 -21.26
C GLY A 153 10.94 14.28 -20.17
N ILE A 154 11.29 13.98 -18.92
CA ILE A 154 11.38 15.01 -17.87
C ILE A 154 12.85 15.24 -17.52
N GLU A 155 13.34 16.43 -17.84
CA GLU A 155 14.73 16.80 -17.56
C GLU A 155 14.95 17.00 -16.06
N ASN A 156 15.88 16.24 -15.47
CA ASN A 156 16.29 16.42 -14.09
C ASN A 156 17.41 17.47 -14.01
N GLU A 157 17.14 18.57 -13.33
CA GLU A 157 18.05 19.72 -13.20
C GLU A 157 19.18 19.52 -12.17
N LYS A 158 19.12 18.44 -11.37
CA LYS A 158 20.09 18.09 -10.32
C LYS A 158 20.34 19.21 -9.30
N LYS A 159 19.29 19.96 -8.97
CA LYS A 159 19.31 21.00 -7.94
C LYS A 159 19.20 20.36 -6.57
N ASP A 160 20.16 20.68 -5.70
CA ASP A 160 20.08 20.36 -4.28
C ASP A 160 19.10 21.34 -3.63
N LEU A 161 17.96 20.81 -3.20
CA LEU A 161 16.87 21.57 -2.59
C LEU A 161 16.55 20.93 -1.25
N SER A 162 16.15 21.75 -0.29
CA SER A 162 15.64 21.22 0.97
C SER A 162 14.36 20.40 0.73
N PHE A 163 14.09 19.45 1.63
CA PHE A 163 12.85 18.67 1.59
C PHE A 163 11.58 19.54 1.45
N ARG A 164 11.57 20.71 2.11
CA ARG A 164 10.44 21.65 2.04
C ARG A 164 10.28 22.28 0.66
N GLU A 165 11.38 22.61 -0.01
CA GLU A 165 11.37 23.13 -1.37
C GLU A 165 10.93 22.05 -2.37
N ASN A 166 11.46 20.83 -2.24
CA ASN A 166 11.03 19.66 -3.03
C ASN A 166 9.52 19.40 -2.88
N LEU A 167 9.01 19.48 -1.65
CA LEU A 167 7.60 19.29 -1.33
C LEU A 167 6.71 20.41 -1.87
N SER A 168 7.14 21.67 -1.74
CA SER A 168 6.40 22.82 -2.30
C SER A 168 6.29 22.71 -3.82
N TRP A 169 7.41 22.42 -4.49
CA TRP A 169 7.45 22.20 -5.94
C TRP A 169 6.50 21.06 -6.36
N ALA A 170 6.54 19.94 -5.64
CA ALA A 170 5.69 18.79 -5.92
C ALA A 170 4.19 19.12 -5.83
N ILE A 171 3.77 19.85 -4.80
CA ILE A 171 2.37 20.24 -4.58
C ILE A 171 1.88 21.22 -5.65
N GLU A 172 2.68 22.25 -5.94
CA GLU A 172 2.34 23.24 -6.96
C GLU A 172 2.20 22.58 -8.33
N THR A 173 3.15 21.72 -8.67
CA THR A 173 3.20 21.02 -9.96
C THR A 173 2.09 19.99 -10.06
N ALA A 174 1.83 19.21 -9.01
CA ALA A 174 0.71 18.27 -8.97
C ALA A 174 -0.63 18.99 -9.07
N GLY A 175 -0.77 20.13 -8.38
CA GLY A 175 -1.94 20.99 -8.48
C GLY A 175 -2.16 21.53 -9.89
N ARG A 176 -1.08 21.90 -10.61
CA ARG A 176 -1.16 22.29 -12.02
C ARG A 176 -1.60 21.11 -12.89
N PHE A 177 -0.93 19.97 -12.78
CA PHE A 177 -1.27 18.75 -13.51
C PHE A 177 -2.74 18.34 -13.30
N LEU A 178 -3.25 18.34 -12.07
CA LEU A 178 -4.65 17.99 -11.80
C LEU A 178 -5.66 18.97 -12.41
N ARG A 179 -5.26 20.20 -12.73
CA ARG A 179 -6.12 21.21 -13.39
C ARG A 179 -5.99 21.21 -14.90
N THR A 180 -4.77 21.11 -15.43
CA THR A 180 -4.47 21.27 -16.86
C THR A 180 -4.21 19.95 -17.58
N MET A 181 -3.95 18.88 -16.84
CA MET A 181 -3.45 17.59 -17.33
C MET A 181 -2.11 17.68 -18.06
N GLU A 182 -1.35 18.75 -17.85
CA GLU A 182 -0.01 18.94 -18.42
C GLU A 182 1.07 18.44 -17.44
N THR A 183 1.92 17.53 -17.91
CA THR A 183 3.08 17.04 -17.16
C THR A 183 4.21 18.08 -17.16
N PRO A 184 4.99 18.21 -16.07
CA PRO A 184 6.14 19.10 -16.05
C PRO A 184 7.20 18.66 -17.07
N ILE A 185 7.90 19.62 -17.69
CA ILE A 185 8.96 19.39 -18.67
C ILE A 185 10.29 19.10 -17.97
N SER A 186 10.52 19.72 -16.81
CA SER A 186 11.71 19.50 -15.97
C SER A 186 11.32 19.34 -14.50
N CYS A 187 12.19 18.68 -13.75
CA CYS A 187 12.11 18.57 -12.29
C CYS A 187 13.42 19.05 -11.64
N PRO A 188 13.38 19.64 -10.44
CA PRO A 188 14.58 20.09 -9.76
C PRO A 188 15.54 18.94 -9.45
N ASN A 189 15.02 17.83 -8.94
CA ASN A 189 15.73 16.61 -8.58
C ASN A 189 14.74 15.42 -8.55
N ASP A 190 15.26 14.20 -8.36
CA ASP A 190 14.45 12.98 -8.33
C ASP A 190 13.48 12.95 -7.15
N GLU A 191 13.86 13.52 -6.01
CA GLU A 191 13.02 13.58 -4.80
C GLU A 191 11.75 14.41 -5.03
N ALA A 192 11.90 15.61 -5.62
CA ALA A 192 10.80 16.49 -5.97
C ALA A 192 9.84 15.80 -6.96
N TYR A 193 10.39 15.10 -7.96
CA TYR A 193 9.59 14.36 -8.93
C TYR A 193 8.84 13.18 -8.31
N PHE A 194 9.48 12.44 -7.40
CA PHE A 194 8.84 11.37 -6.65
C PHE A 194 7.66 11.87 -5.82
N LEU A 195 7.85 12.99 -5.08
CA LEU A 195 6.79 13.63 -4.30
C LEU A 195 5.64 14.10 -5.21
N TYR A 196 5.95 14.67 -6.38
CA TYR A 196 4.97 15.06 -7.39
C TYR A 196 4.10 13.87 -7.83
N ARG A 197 4.73 12.73 -8.15
CA ARG A 197 4.00 11.51 -8.52
C ARG A 197 3.08 11.01 -7.41
N GLN A 198 3.56 10.95 -6.17
CA GLN A 198 2.73 10.57 -5.04
C GLN A 198 1.52 11.49 -4.86
N ALA A 199 1.73 12.80 -5.01
CA ALA A 199 0.68 13.81 -4.93
C ALA A 199 -0.38 13.63 -6.04
N CYS A 200 0.03 13.26 -7.26
CA CYS A 200 -0.89 12.97 -8.36
C CYS A 200 -1.65 11.65 -8.19
N GLU A 201 -0.99 10.59 -7.73
CA GLU A 201 -1.59 9.26 -7.61
C GLU A 201 -2.54 9.12 -6.41
N GLN A 202 -2.17 9.73 -5.28
CA GLN A 202 -2.86 9.56 -4.00
C GLN A 202 -3.06 10.91 -3.28
N PRO A 203 -3.77 11.88 -3.89
CA PRO A 203 -3.81 13.26 -3.40
C PRO A 203 -4.33 13.39 -1.97
N LYS A 204 -5.31 12.55 -1.58
CA LYS A 204 -5.89 12.58 -0.22
C LYS A 204 -4.92 12.12 0.85
N GLU A 205 -4.20 11.02 0.59
CA GLU A 205 -3.23 10.48 1.56
C GLU A 205 -2.00 11.36 1.62
N PHE A 206 -1.55 11.86 0.47
CA PHE A 206 -0.42 12.77 0.37
C PHE A 206 -0.67 14.08 1.14
N LEU A 207 -1.82 14.73 0.92
CA LEU A 207 -2.19 15.95 1.66
C LEU A 207 -2.35 15.70 3.17
N GLY A 208 -2.88 14.53 3.56
CA GLY A 208 -2.96 14.15 4.97
C GLY A 208 -1.59 14.04 5.63
N LYS A 209 -0.60 13.45 4.93
CA LYS A 209 0.80 13.40 5.39
C LYS A 209 1.43 14.80 5.40
N PHE A 210 1.14 15.63 4.41
CA PHE A 210 1.62 17.01 4.32
C PHE A 210 1.22 17.85 5.53
N THR A 211 -0.07 17.88 5.88
CA THR A 211 -0.56 18.64 7.04
C THR A 211 0.12 18.19 8.35
N GLN A 212 0.45 16.90 8.47
CA GLN A 212 1.20 16.39 9.64
C GLN A 212 2.65 16.88 9.68
N VAL A 213 3.29 17.04 8.53
CA VAL A 213 4.67 17.55 8.44
C VAL A 213 4.71 19.05 8.74
N GLU A 214 3.81 19.85 8.15
CA GLU A 214 3.76 21.29 8.42
C GLU A 214 3.47 21.60 9.90
N ALA A 215 2.51 20.89 10.49
CA ALA A 215 2.11 21.06 11.90
C ALA A 215 3.25 20.80 12.91
N ARG A 216 4.36 20.18 12.49
CA ARG A 216 5.53 19.90 13.34
C ARG A 216 6.61 20.98 13.30
N THR A 217 6.59 21.84 12.28
CA THR A 217 7.61 22.88 12.12
C THR A 217 7.30 24.16 12.90
N ASP A 218 6.10 24.27 13.47
CA ASP A 218 5.69 25.36 14.34
C ASP A 218 5.94 24.96 15.81
N ASP A 219 7.20 25.11 16.26
CA ASP A 219 7.75 24.56 17.49
C ASP A 219 7.32 25.32 18.78
N GLY A 220 6.13 25.93 18.77
CA GLY A 220 5.65 26.82 19.84
C GLY A 220 4.47 26.34 20.68
N SER A 221 3.70 25.31 20.26
CA SER A 221 2.48 24.92 20.97
C SER A 221 2.58 23.56 21.68
N GLU A 222 2.01 23.46 22.88
CA GLU A 222 1.90 22.21 23.68
C GLU A 222 1.16 21.08 22.92
N GLU A 223 0.36 21.43 21.91
CA GLU A 223 -0.31 20.49 21.00
C GLU A 223 0.68 19.76 20.07
N ALA A 224 1.79 20.40 19.69
CA ALA A 224 2.84 19.81 18.87
C ALA A 224 3.59 18.67 19.60
N ARG A 225 3.64 18.70 20.94
CA ARG A 225 4.29 17.64 21.74
C ARG A 225 3.54 16.31 21.72
N LEU A 226 2.21 16.34 21.65
CA LEU A 226 1.39 15.12 21.54
C LEU A 226 1.41 14.55 20.10
N ALA A 227 1.44 15.41 19.08
CA ALA A 227 1.60 15.00 17.69
C ALA A 227 3.00 14.42 17.37
N LYS A 228 4.03 14.74 18.16
CA LYS A 228 5.42 14.24 17.99
C LYS A 228 5.55 12.71 18.11
N LYS A 229 4.71 11.99 18.87
CA LYS A 229 4.82 10.52 19.04
C LYS A 229 4.26 9.68 17.89
N SER A 230 3.24 10.16 17.16
CA SER A 230 2.59 9.39 16.09
C SER A 230 3.35 9.50 14.75
N GLY A 231 3.61 10.71 14.28
CA GLY A 231 4.29 10.91 12.98
C GLY A 231 5.81 10.70 12.99
N LYS A 232 6.44 10.36 14.12
CA LYS A 232 7.89 10.04 14.11
C LYS A 232 8.14 8.77 13.29
N ARG A 233 7.22 7.80 13.39
CA ARG A 233 7.21 6.61 12.53
C ARG A 233 7.04 6.94 11.05
N SER A 234 6.19 7.91 10.70
CA SER A 234 5.94 8.26 9.29
C SER A 234 7.13 8.95 8.63
N ILE A 235 7.91 9.74 9.39
CA ILE A 235 9.13 10.39 8.89
C ILE A 235 10.25 9.37 8.80
N ASP A 236 10.44 8.55 9.84
CA ASP A 236 11.44 7.47 9.82
C ASP A 236 11.17 6.51 8.65
N GLU A 237 9.90 6.18 8.33
CA GLU A 237 9.53 5.39 7.14
C GLU A 237 9.86 6.10 5.82
N ILE A 238 9.67 7.42 5.71
CA ILE A 238 9.98 8.17 4.49
C ILE A 238 11.49 8.33 4.32
N GLU A 239 12.22 8.63 5.39
CA GLU A 239 13.68 8.69 5.38
C GLU A 239 14.30 7.32 5.07
N GLU A 240 13.73 6.22 5.57
CA GLU A 240 14.12 4.85 5.20
C GLU A 240 13.85 4.55 3.71
N MET A 241 12.70 4.99 3.17
CA MET A 241 12.40 4.86 1.74
C MET A 241 13.32 5.71 0.86
N LEU A 242 13.77 6.89 1.31
CA LEU A 242 14.71 7.73 0.57
C LEU A 242 16.15 7.20 0.67
N ALA A 243 16.56 6.72 1.84
CA ALA A 243 17.88 6.13 2.04
C ALA A 243 18.11 4.88 1.17
N THR A 244 17.08 4.05 1.01
CA THR A 244 17.13 2.87 0.12
C THR A 244 17.26 3.24 -1.36
N LEU A 245 16.80 4.41 -1.80
CA LEU A 245 17.02 4.91 -3.17
C LEU A 245 18.48 5.38 -3.36
N GLY A 246 19.06 6.06 -2.37
CA GLY A 246 20.45 6.53 -2.43
C GLY A 246 21.51 5.41 -2.37
N GLU A 247 21.19 4.24 -1.83
CA GLU A 247 22.06 3.06 -1.86
C GLU A 247 22.06 2.35 -3.24
N CYS A 248 20.95 2.39 -3.98
CA CYS A 248 20.87 1.84 -5.34
C CYS A 248 21.77 2.59 -6.34
N GLU A 249 21.88 3.92 -6.24
CA GLU A 249 22.73 4.72 -7.16
C GLU A 249 24.24 4.49 -6.94
N LYS A 250 24.64 4.09 -5.72
CA LYS A 250 26.05 3.83 -5.41
C LYS A 250 26.53 2.49 -5.99
N THR A 251 25.64 1.53 -6.18
CA THR A 251 25.98 0.24 -6.79
C THR A 251 26.11 0.28 -8.31
N GLU A 252 25.45 1.20 -9.02
CA GLU A 252 25.60 1.34 -10.47
C GLU A 252 26.89 2.06 -10.88
N ASN A 253 27.46 2.92 -10.02
CA ASN A 253 28.71 3.64 -10.32
C ASN A 253 30.00 2.88 -9.89
N ALA A 254 29.87 1.66 -9.35
CA ALA A 254 30.98 0.85 -8.85
C ALA A 254 31.29 -0.38 -9.71
N THR A 255 31.03 -0.30 -11.03
CA THR A 255 31.48 -1.33 -11.98
C THR A 255 32.60 -0.73 -12.85
N PRO A 256 33.85 -1.20 -12.75
CA PRO A 256 34.98 -0.69 -13.54
C PRO A 256 34.91 -1.08 -15.02
#